data_AF-M3FIP0-F1
#
_entry.id   AF-M3FIP0-F1
#
_cell.length_a   1.000
_cell.length_b   1.000
_cell.length_c   1.000
_cell.angle_alpha   90.00
_cell.angle_beta   90.00
_cell.angle_gamma   90.00
#
_symmetry.space_group_name_H-M   'P 1'
#
loop_
_entity.id
_entity.type
_entity.pdbx_description
1 polymer ?
#
loop_
_entity_poly.entity_id
_entity_poly.type
_entity_poly.pdbx_seq_one_letter_code
_entity_poly.pdbx_strand_id
1 'polypeptide(L)'
;MFWSRFLKTDSVDYNVSLAPVRVVQNQVRLQIHSFRLFSHTSRKLDPIRIFSKIFQFHRHFILETIVEEIPEILRLTGIRNVITVNMDYFLSEIPDLAGNITIQKVIPEKGNVFLFVKSGTILKPLLDFFGPEYIRIEPISENHDTLLLLWRD
;
A
#
# COMPACT_ATOMS: atom_id res chain seq x y z
N MET A 1 -11.69 -13.27 14.22
CA MET A 1 -12.53 -14.30 14.91
C MET A 1 -13.74 -14.79 14.10
N PHE A 2 -14.27 -14.05 13.12
CA PHE A 2 -15.45 -14.45 12.33
C PHE A 2 -15.19 -15.59 11.33
N TRP A 3 -14.07 -15.53 10.60
CA TRP A 3 -13.73 -16.49 9.55
C TRP A 3 -13.36 -17.89 10.05
N SER A 4 -12.68 -17.99 11.20
CA SER A 4 -12.35 -19.27 11.84
C SER A 4 -13.63 -20.06 12.16
N ARG A 5 -14.65 -19.39 12.68
CA ARG A 5 -15.97 -19.98 12.93
C ARG A 5 -16.70 -20.39 11.65
N PHE A 6 -16.73 -19.54 10.62
CA PHE A 6 -17.42 -19.85 9.36
C PHE A 6 -16.76 -20.98 8.57
N LEU A 7 -15.42 -21.01 8.53
CA LEU A 7 -14.64 -22.00 7.78
C LEU A 7 -14.27 -23.24 8.62
N LYS A 8 -14.75 -23.34 9.87
CA LYS A 8 -14.46 -24.42 10.83
C LYS A 8 -12.96 -24.72 10.93
N THR A 9 -12.15 -23.68 11.04
CA THR A 9 -10.69 -23.75 11.25
C THR A 9 -10.30 -22.87 12.44
N ASP A 10 -9.18 -23.15 13.08
CA ASP A 10 -8.74 -22.41 14.27
C ASP A 10 -8.20 -21.02 13.90
N SER A 11 -7.57 -20.89 12.73
CA SER A 11 -7.07 -19.63 12.18
C SER A 11 -7.13 -19.62 10.64
N VAL A 12 -7.38 -18.44 10.09
CA VAL A 12 -7.39 -18.18 8.65
C VAL A 12 -6.39 -17.08 8.39
N ASP A 13 -5.32 -17.43 7.71
CA ASP A 13 -4.32 -16.46 7.28
C ASP A 13 -4.55 -16.08 5.82
N TYR A 14 -4.11 -14.89 5.47
CA TYR A 14 -4.22 -14.36 4.13
C TYR A 14 -2.90 -13.76 3.65
N ASN A 15 -2.61 -13.95 2.37
CA ASN A 15 -1.60 -13.20 1.65
C ASN A 15 -2.30 -12.36 0.60
N VAL A 16 -2.16 -11.03 0.72
CA VAL A 16 -2.76 -10.04 -0.18
C VAL A 16 -1.61 -9.30 -0.87
N SER A 17 -1.59 -9.31 -2.19
CA SER A 17 -0.71 -8.43 -2.97
C SER A 17 -1.52 -7.28 -3.53
N LEU A 18 -1.10 -6.06 -3.21
CA LEU A 18 -1.68 -4.84 -3.73
C LEU A 18 -0.80 -4.29 -4.85
N ALA A 19 -1.43 -3.76 -5.90
CA ALA A 19 -0.74 -3.07 -6.98
C ALA A 19 -1.30 -1.64 -7.12
N PRO A 20 -0.45 -0.64 -7.35
CA PRO A 20 -0.91 0.72 -7.58
C PRO A 20 -1.58 0.83 -8.95
N VAL A 21 -2.77 1.43 -8.98
CA VAL A 21 -3.60 1.53 -10.20
C VAL A 21 -3.89 2.96 -10.61
N ARG A 22 -3.87 3.91 -9.66
CA ARG A 22 -4.17 5.32 -9.95
C ARG A 22 -3.61 6.22 -8.87
N VAL A 23 -3.24 7.44 -9.24
CA VAL A 23 -2.91 8.52 -8.30
C VAL A 23 -3.96 9.62 -8.41
N VAL A 24 -4.34 10.18 -7.27
CA VAL A 24 -5.19 11.37 -7.15
C VAL A 24 -4.52 12.30 -6.15
N GLN A 25 -3.91 13.39 -6.61
CA GLN A 25 -3.07 14.25 -5.76
C GLN A 25 -1.95 13.43 -5.06
N ASN A 26 -1.86 13.49 -3.73
CA ASN A 26 -0.92 12.73 -2.91
C ASN A 26 -1.49 11.38 -2.44
N GLN A 27 -2.57 10.92 -3.06
CA GLN A 27 -3.23 9.67 -2.71
C GLN A 27 -3.01 8.61 -3.78
N VAL A 28 -2.55 7.43 -3.36
CA VAL A 28 -2.36 6.29 -4.26
C VAL A 28 -3.49 5.30 -4.07
N ARG A 29 -4.19 4.97 -5.16
CA ARG A 29 -5.15 3.88 -5.18
C ARG A 29 -4.42 2.57 -5.43
N LEU A 30 -4.58 1.64 -4.51
CA LEU A 30 -4.07 0.28 -4.59
C LEU A 30 -5.23 -0.69 -4.82
N GLN A 31 -5.08 -1.60 -5.79
CA GLN A 31 -6.04 -2.66 -6.06
C GLN A 31 -5.46 -4.02 -5.66
N ILE A 32 -6.30 -4.92 -5.16
CA ILE A 32 -5.91 -6.33 -4.97
C ILE A 32 -5.53 -6.93 -6.32
N HIS A 33 -4.23 -7.22 -6.49
CA HIS A 33 -3.69 -7.94 -7.64
C HIS A 33 -3.75 -9.45 -7.42
N SER A 34 -3.33 -9.91 -6.24
CA SER A 34 -3.36 -11.33 -5.90
C SER A 34 -3.84 -11.54 -4.47
N PHE A 35 -4.48 -12.68 -4.24
CA PHE A 35 -5.06 -12.99 -2.95
C PHE A 35 -5.10 -14.50 -2.73
N ARG A 36 -4.58 -14.96 -1.59
CA ARG A 36 -4.59 -16.36 -1.19
C ARG A 36 -4.96 -16.49 0.28
N LEU A 37 -5.99 -17.28 0.56
CA LEU A 37 -6.30 -17.74 1.92
C LEU A 37 -5.63 -19.08 2.17
N PHE A 38 -5.17 -19.29 3.40
CA PHE A 38 -4.66 -20.58 3.85
C PHE A 38 -5.07 -20.88 5.29
N SER A 39 -5.18 -22.17 5.59
CA SER A 39 -5.48 -22.69 6.93
C SER A 39 -4.33 -23.56 7.39
N HIS A 40 -4.01 -23.52 8.67
CA HIS A 40 -3.04 -24.43 9.28
C HIS A 40 -3.60 -25.83 9.53
N THR A 41 -4.91 -26.04 9.32
CA THR A 41 -5.54 -27.35 9.53
C THR A 41 -5.33 -28.26 8.32
N SER A 42 -4.52 -29.31 8.48
CA SER A 42 -4.34 -30.37 7.47
C SER A 42 -5.61 -31.22 7.35
N ARG A 43 -6.51 -30.85 6.43
CA ARG A 43 -7.71 -31.65 6.08
C ARG A 43 -7.66 -32.06 4.61
N LYS A 44 -8.12 -33.27 4.30
CA LYS A 44 -8.22 -33.82 2.92
C LYS A 44 -9.07 -32.95 1.99
N LEU A 45 -10.03 -32.22 2.56
CA LEU A 45 -10.78 -31.18 1.88
C LEU A 45 -10.35 -29.85 2.49
N ASP A 46 -9.83 -28.98 1.65
CA ASP A 46 -9.45 -27.61 2.02
C ASP A 46 -10.60 -26.67 1.61
N PRO A 47 -11.61 -26.47 2.48
CA PRO A 47 -12.71 -25.56 2.19
C PRO A 47 -12.19 -24.15 1.96
N ILE A 48 -11.09 -23.73 2.59
CA ILE A 48 -10.53 -22.38 2.43
C ILE A 48 -10.05 -22.15 1.01
N ARG A 49 -9.37 -23.14 0.42
CA ARG A 49 -8.98 -23.12 -1.01
C ARG A 49 -10.19 -23.12 -1.96
N ILE A 50 -11.30 -23.75 -1.58
CA ILE A 50 -12.53 -23.76 -2.40
C ILE A 50 -13.27 -22.41 -2.27
N PHE A 51 -13.44 -21.90 -1.05
CA PHE A 51 -14.09 -20.63 -0.76
C PHE A 51 -13.31 -19.42 -1.31
N SER A 52 -11.98 -19.44 -1.24
CA SER A 52 -11.13 -18.39 -1.83
C SER A 52 -11.27 -18.28 -3.35
N LYS A 53 -11.52 -19.40 -4.04
CA LYS A 53 -11.76 -19.41 -5.49
C LYS A 53 -13.16 -18.96 -5.88
N ILE A 54 -14.17 -19.35 -5.10
CA ILE A 54 -15.59 -19.17 -5.48
C ILE A 54 -16.15 -17.82 -5.03
N PHE A 55 -15.80 -17.33 -3.83
CA PHE A 55 -16.54 -16.23 -3.20
C PHE A 55 -15.78 -14.91 -3.14
N GLN A 56 -15.70 -14.14 -4.22
CA GLN A 56 -14.95 -12.86 -4.26
C GLN A 56 -15.36 -11.79 -3.21
N PHE A 57 -16.43 -12.00 -2.42
CA PHE A 57 -16.89 -11.06 -1.38
C PHE A 57 -15.92 -10.95 -0.19
N HIS A 58 -15.19 -12.01 0.16
CA HIS A 58 -14.20 -11.95 1.24
C HIS A 58 -13.09 -10.91 1.00
N ARG A 59 -12.80 -10.58 -0.27
CA ARG A 59 -11.78 -9.61 -0.64
C ARG A 59 -12.11 -8.21 -0.12
N HIS A 60 -13.39 -7.82 -0.16
CA HIS A 60 -13.82 -6.54 0.35
C HIS A 60 -13.71 -6.49 1.87
N PHE A 61 -14.25 -7.50 2.57
CA PHE A 61 -14.18 -7.60 4.02
C PHE A 61 -12.74 -7.61 4.55
N ILE A 62 -11.81 -8.26 3.86
CA ILE A 62 -10.39 -8.25 4.28
C ILE A 62 -9.76 -6.88 4.08
N LEU A 63 -10.11 -6.16 3.02
CA LEU A 63 -9.69 -4.76 2.89
C LEU A 63 -10.30 -3.88 3.98
N GLU A 64 -11.55 -4.12 4.35
CA GLU A 64 -12.17 -3.43 5.50
C GLU A 64 -11.35 -3.68 6.77
N THR A 65 -11.02 -4.94 7.07
CA THR A 65 -10.18 -5.27 8.23
C THR A 65 -8.80 -4.61 8.17
N ILE A 66 -8.11 -4.66 7.02
CA ILE A 66 -6.80 -4.01 6.85
C ILE A 66 -6.90 -2.48 7.04
N VAL A 67 -7.96 -1.86 6.52
CA VAL A 67 -8.17 -0.41 6.68
C VAL A 67 -8.51 -0.05 8.12
N GLU A 68 -9.27 -0.90 8.83
CA GLU A 68 -9.60 -0.72 10.25
C GLU A 68 -8.36 -0.81 11.15
N GLU A 69 -7.34 -1.58 10.76
CA GLU A 69 -6.08 -1.69 11.51
C GLU A 69 -5.22 -0.42 11.42
N ILE A 70 -5.23 0.29 10.29
CA ILE A 70 -4.40 1.49 10.06
C ILE A 70 -5.21 2.60 9.35
N PRO A 71 -6.22 3.17 10.03
CA PRO A 71 -7.14 4.13 9.43
C PRO A 71 -6.51 5.50 9.15
N GLU A 72 -5.35 5.82 9.77
CA GLU A 72 -4.66 7.10 9.51
C GLU A 72 -4.08 7.15 8.07
N ILE A 73 -3.67 5.99 7.54
CA ILE A 73 -2.99 5.86 6.25
C ILE A 73 -3.94 5.36 5.17
N LEU A 74 -4.80 4.39 5.52
CA LEU A 74 -5.61 3.64 4.57
C LEU A 74 -7.06 4.09 4.60
N ARG A 75 -7.69 4.15 3.43
CA ARG A 75 -9.13 4.42 3.29
C ARG A 75 -9.76 3.49 2.27
N LEU A 76 -10.96 3.03 2.57
CA LEU A 76 -11.78 2.34 1.58
C LEU A 76 -12.20 3.32 0.49
N THR A 77 -12.31 2.81 -0.73
CA THR A 77 -12.95 3.55 -1.82
C THR A 77 -14.33 2.98 -2.09
N GLY A 78 -15.19 3.75 -2.78
CA GLY A 78 -16.45 3.23 -3.32
C GLY A 78 -16.27 2.19 -4.44
N ILE A 79 -15.03 1.91 -4.85
CA ILE A 79 -14.70 0.92 -5.88
C ILE A 79 -14.27 -0.37 -5.19
N ARG A 80 -14.96 -1.48 -5.51
CA ARG A 80 -14.69 -2.78 -4.92
C ARG A 80 -13.22 -3.21 -5.16
N ASN A 81 -12.60 -3.74 -4.11
CA ASN A 81 -11.21 -4.21 -4.10
C ASN A 81 -10.13 -3.13 -4.29
N VAL A 82 -10.49 -1.86 -4.09
CA VAL A 82 -9.56 -0.72 -4.18
C VAL A 82 -9.55 0.04 -2.86
N ILE A 83 -8.35 0.28 -2.33
CA ILE A 83 -8.11 1.16 -1.19
C ILE A 83 -7.27 2.35 -1.61
N THR A 84 -7.34 3.41 -0.84
CA THR A 84 -6.51 4.59 -0.99
C THR A 84 -5.48 4.64 0.14
N VAL A 85 -4.24 4.95 -0.22
CA VAL A 85 -3.14 5.23 0.71
C VAL A 85 -2.85 6.72 0.66
N ASN A 86 -2.88 7.39 1.81
CA ASN A 86 -2.49 8.78 1.94
C ASN A 86 -0.97 8.89 2.09
N MET A 87 -0.29 9.43 1.08
CA MET A 87 1.18 9.52 1.13
C MET A 87 1.67 10.66 2.03
N ASP A 88 0.82 11.63 2.37
CA ASP A 88 1.18 12.72 3.28
C ASP A 88 1.50 12.21 4.70
N TYR A 89 0.91 11.08 5.11
CA TYR A 89 1.20 10.45 6.39
C TYR A 89 2.70 10.14 6.55
N PHE A 90 3.33 9.61 5.50
CA PHE A 90 4.74 9.26 5.58
C PHE A 90 5.65 10.48 5.70
N LEU A 91 5.17 11.66 5.30
CA LEU A 91 5.89 12.91 5.54
C LEU A 91 5.66 13.46 6.95
N SER A 92 4.47 13.28 7.53
CA SER A 92 4.18 13.75 8.88
C SER A 92 4.93 12.97 9.97
N GLU A 93 5.29 11.71 9.69
CA GLU A 93 6.10 10.89 10.60
C GLU A 93 7.60 11.27 10.59
N ILE A 94 8.04 12.11 9.66
CA ILE A 94 9.44 12.55 9.59
C ILE A 94 9.66 13.65 10.63
N PRO A 95 10.70 13.54 11.48
CA PRO A 95 11.03 14.59 12.43
C PRO A 95 11.28 15.95 11.74
N ASP A 96 10.79 17.03 12.35
CA ASP A 96 10.88 18.42 11.86
C ASP A 96 12.31 18.88 11.48
N LEU A 97 13.33 18.17 11.99
CA LEU A 97 14.75 18.37 11.67
C LEU A 97 15.07 18.20 10.17
N ALA A 98 14.21 17.56 9.39
CA ALA A 98 14.37 17.42 7.94
C ALA A 98 13.97 18.66 7.13
N GLY A 99 13.44 19.70 7.79
CA GLY A 99 12.91 20.91 7.13
C GLY A 99 11.59 20.65 6.38
N ASN A 100 11.12 21.64 5.62
CA ASN A 100 9.86 21.50 4.87
C ASN A 100 10.03 20.51 3.71
N ILE A 101 9.43 19.33 3.83
CA ILE A 101 9.33 18.34 2.76
C ILE A 101 7.97 18.50 2.09
N THR A 102 7.96 18.63 0.75
CA THR A 102 6.73 18.77 -0.03
C THR A 102 6.69 17.74 -1.14
N ILE A 103 5.58 16.99 -1.26
CA ILE A 103 5.35 16.10 -2.39
C ILE A 103 5.09 16.95 -3.62
N GLN A 104 5.91 16.77 -4.65
CA GLN A 104 5.76 17.40 -5.95
C GLN A 104 4.94 16.51 -6.90
N LYS A 105 5.18 15.19 -6.84
CA LYS A 105 4.52 14.24 -7.72
C LYS A 105 4.53 12.83 -7.15
N VAL A 106 3.49 12.06 -7.46
CA VAL A 106 3.42 10.63 -7.16
C VAL A 106 3.12 9.87 -8.46
N ILE A 107 3.95 8.88 -8.78
CA ILE A 107 3.81 8.08 -10.00
C ILE A 107 3.72 6.59 -9.65
N PRO A 108 2.69 5.87 -10.13
CA PRO A 108 2.65 4.42 -10.04
C PRO A 108 3.30 3.80 -11.28
N GLU A 109 4.41 3.07 -11.14
CA GLU A 109 5.05 2.40 -12.27
C GLU A 109 5.62 1.02 -11.88
N LYS A 110 5.34 0.00 -12.70
CA LYS A 110 5.87 -1.38 -12.56
C LYS A 110 5.68 -1.99 -11.16
N GLY A 111 4.54 -1.71 -10.52
CA GLY A 111 4.22 -2.19 -9.18
C GLY A 111 4.80 -1.35 -8.03
N ASN A 112 5.57 -0.30 -8.33
CA ASN A 112 6.14 0.61 -7.36
C ASN A 112 5.40 1.95 -7.35
N VAL A 113 5.55 2.67 -6.24
CA VAL A 113 5.09 4.05 -6.08
C VAL A 113 6.33 4.94 -5.96
N PHE A 114 6.50 5.84 -6.91
CA PHE A 114 7.58 6.83 -6.92
C PHE A 114 7.06 8.14 -6.35
N LEU A 115 7.67 8.60 -5.26
CA LEU A 115 7.39 9.90 -4.68
C LEU A 115 8.52 10.87 -5.05
N PHE A 116 8.17 11.92 -5.76
CA PHE A 116 9.06 13.03 -6.02
C PHE A 116 8.81 14.09 -4.95
N VAL A 117 9.81 14.28 -4.09
CA VAL A 117 9.72 15.20 -2.96
C VAL A 117 10.76 16.31 -3.12
N LYS A 118 10.36 17.54 -2.78
CA LYS A 118 11.28 18.67 -2.63
C LYS A 118 11.54 18.85 -1.14
N SER A 119 12.81 18.82 -0.75
CA SER A 119 13.25 18.97 0.64
C SER A 119 14.39 19.97 0.72
N GLY A 120 14.40 20.76 1.79
CA GLY A 120 15.52 21.65 2.13
C GLY A 120 16.71 20.94 2.77
N THR A 121 16.55 19.68 3.18
CA THR A 121 17.58 18.91 3.92
C THR A 121 17.71 17.49 3.37
N ILE A 122 18.86 16.86 3.61
CA ILE A 122 19.19 15.50 3.17
C ILE A 122 18.18 14.50 3.75
N LEU A 123 17.54 13.73 2.86
CA LEU A 123 16.48 12.77 3.16
C LEU A 123 16.93 11.51 3.93
N LYS A 124 18.10 11.53 4.59
CA LYS A 124 18.60 10.41 5.39
C LYS A 124 17.61 9.93 6.47
N PRO A 125 16.84 10.81 7.15
CA PRO A 125 15.82 10.38 8.11
C PRO A 125 14.74 9.45 7.53
N LEU A 126 14.41 9.58 6.24
CA LEU A 126 13.47 8.68 5.57
C LEU A 126 14.05 7.26 5.42
N LEU A 127 15.33 7.14 5.09
CA LEU A 127 16.01 5.83 5.02
C LEU A 127 16.10 5.19 6.41
N ASP A 128 16.39 5.98 7.43
CA ASP A 128 16.53 5.49 8.80
C ASP A 128 15.18 5.01 9.38
N PHE A 129 14.05 5.62 8.97
CA PHE A 129 12.72 5.24 9.44
C PHE A 129 12.16 4.00 8.73
N PHE A 130 12.18 3.98 7.40
CA PHE A 130 11.56 2.89 6.64
C PHE A 130 12.50 1.71 6.37
N GLY A 131 13.80 1.90 6.56
CA GLY A 131 14.82 0.92 6.21
C GLY A 131 15.08 0.84 4.70
N PRO A 132 16.31 0.46 4.30
CA PRO A 132 16.72 0.43 2.89
C PRO A 132 16.02 -0.66 2.06
N GLU A 133 15.39 -1.65 2.71
CA GLU A 133 14.67 -2.74 2.05
C GLU A 133 13.33 -2.30 1.46
N TYR A 134 12.70 -1.27 2.04
CA TYR A 134 11.35 -0.83 1.68
C TYR A 134 11.34 0.51 0.94
N ILE A 135 12.36 1.34 1.14
CA ILE A 135 12.49 2.65 0.48
C ILE A 135 13.87 2.82 -0.16
N ARG A 136 13.86 3.19 -1.44
CA ARG A 136 15.03 3.65 -2.17
C ARG A 136 14.92 5.15 -2.38
N ILE A 137 15.93 5.89 -1.93
CA ILE A 137 16.03 7.33 -2.14
C ILE A 137 17.14 7.59 -3.15
N GLU A 138 16.81 8.29 -4.22
CA GLU A 138 17.77 8.74 -5.23
C GLU A 138 17.76 10.27 -5.26
N PRO A 139 18.91 10.94 -5.02
CA PRO A 139 18.99 12.37 -5.24
C PRO A 139 18.86 12.62 -6.75
N ILE A 140 17.90 13.46 -7.12
CA ILE A 140 17.73 13.86 -8.51
C ILE A 140 18.35 15.25 -8.65
N SER A 141 19.32 15.38 -9.54
CA SER A 141 19.84 16.71 -9.89
C SER A 141 18.73 17.54 -10.56
N GLU A 142 18.70 18.85 -10.32
CA GLU A 142 17.82 19.76 -11.06
C GLU A 142 18.40 19.99 -12.47
N ASN A 143 18.24 19.01 -13.36
CA ASN A 143 18.52 19.12 -14.78
C ASN A 143 17.21 19.16 -15.59
N HIS A 144 17.28 19.70 -16.81
CA HIS A 144 16.11 19.99 -17.65
C HIS A 144 15.20 18.77 -17.85
N ASP A 145 15.80 17.58 -17.99
CA ASP A 145 15.09 16.31 -18.14
C ASP A 145 14.28 15.90 -16.90
N THR A 146 14.78 16.22 -15.70
CA THR A 146 14.09 16.00 -14.43
C THR A 146 12.83 16.87 -14.33
N LEU A 147 12.93 18.13 -14.77
CA LEU A 147 11.79 19.03 -14.83
C LEU A 147 10.73 18.51 -15.83
N LEU A 148 11.15 18.00 -16.97
CA LEU A 148 10.24 17.39 -17.95
C LEU A 148 9.52 16.15 -17.38
N LEU A 149 10.18 15.34 -16.55
CA LEU A 149 9.55 14.22 -15.84
C LEU A 149 8.48 14.69 -14.84
N LEU A 150 8.68 15.82 -14.16
CA LEU A 150 7.68 16.40 -13.26
C LEU A 150 6.46 16.93 -14.04
N TRP A 151 6.66 17.49 -15.23
CA TRP A 151 5.62 18.13 -16.02
C TRP A 151 4.74 17.17 -16.84
N ARG A 152 5.12 15.89 -16.95
CA ARG A 152 4.39 14.92 -17.75
C ARG A 152 3.21 14.32 -16.98
N ASP A 153 1.99 14.84 -17.20
CA ASP A 153 0.74 14.29 -16.64
C ASP A 153 0.43 12.86 -17.12
#